data_AF-A0A6L2PUJ9-F1
#
_entry.id   AF-A0A6L2PUJ9-F1
#
_cell.length_a   1.000
_cell.length_b   1.000
_cell.length_c   1.000
_cell.angle_alpha   90.00
_cell.angle_beta   90.00
_cell.angle_gamma   90.00
#
_symmetry.space_group_name_H-M   'P 1'
#
loop_
_entity.id
_entity.type
_entity.pdbx_description
1 polymer ?
#
loop_
_entity_poly.entity_id
_entity_poly.type
_entity_poly.pdbx_seq_one_letter_code
_entity_poly.pdbx_strand_id
1 'polypeptide(L)'
;SPSEDSDLEDDDEDDENYNEVGISFHDREVILAGYEFCHKEALRFLVEEEQLGPEHPAVRELTAHLSSRRNTIDCSQVLTNYLLLSSPSADSVNV
;
A
#
# COMPACT_ATOMS: atom_id res chain seq x y z
N SER A 1 -21.12 30.42 45.94
CA SER A 1 -22.14 29.52 45.35
C SER A 1 -23.29 30.39 44.92
N PRO A 2 -23.88 30.25 43.71
CA PRO A 2 -24.12 29.04 42.89
C PRO A 2 -23.33 29.07 41.54
N SER A 3 -22.94 28.01 40.83
CA SER A 3 -23.55 26.76 40.30
C SER A 3 -24.45 26.93 39.06
N GLU A 4 -24.14 26.10 38.05
CA GLU A 4 -24.99 25.65 36.90
C GLU A 4 -25.26 26.72 35.82
N ASP A 5 -25.40 26.44 34.52
CA ASP A 5 -25.45 25.26 33.66
C ASP A 5 -25.37 25.82 32.22
N SER A 6 -24.83 25.07 31.27
CA SER A 6 -25.36 25.10 29.89
C SER A 6 -24.78 23.95 29.10
N ASP A 7 -25.58 22.89 29.04
CA ASP A 7 -25.52 21.81 28.08
C ASP A 7 -25.29 22.33 26.66
N LEU A 8 -24.30 21.75 25.98
CA LEU A 8 -24.26 21.75 24.53
C LEU A 8 -24.14 20.30 24.11
N GLU A 9 -25.30 19.76 23.73
CA GLU A 9 -25.47 18.60 22.89
C GLU A 9 -24.73 18.86 21.57
N ASP A 10 -23.85 17.93 21.20
CA ASP A 10 -23.50 17.66 19.80
C ASP A 10 -23.25 16.16 19.75
N ASP A 11 -24.36 15.42 19.77
CA ASP A 11 -24.40 14.00 19.46
C ASP A 11 -24.51 13.88 17.93
N ASP A 12 -23.43 14.25 17.25
CA ASP A 12 -23.21 13.92 15.84
C ASP A 12 -22.85 12.43 15.76
N GLU A 13 -23.83 11.55 15.99
CA GLU A 13 -23.78 10.16 15.55
C GLU A 13 -23.92 10.12 14.01
N ASP A 14 -22.88 10.58 13.31
CA ASP A 14 -22.72 10.30 11.90
C ASP A 14 -22.34 8.81 11.74
N ASP A 15 -23.37 8.05 11.38
CA ASP A 15 -23.32 6.73 10.75
C ASP A 15 -22.42 6.76 9.51
N GLU A 16 -21.13 6.60 9.72
CA GLU A 16 -20.20 6.33 8.63
C GLU A 16 -19.61 4.93 8.82
N ASN A 17 -20.32 3.98 8.24
CA ASN A 17 -19.82 2.72 7.72
C ASN A 17 -18.61 2.96 6.78
N TYR A 18 -17.46 3.35 7.34
CA TYR A 18 -16.17 3.36 6.66
C TYR A 18 -15.66 1.91 6.56
N ASN A 19 -16.32 1.14 5.69
CA ASN A 19 -15.72 -0.06 5.11
C ASN A 19 -14.75 0.29 3.98
N GLU A 20 -14.29 1.55 3.92
CA GLU A 20 -13.09 1.92 3.21
C GLU A 20 -11.92 1.51 4.11
N VAL A 21 -11.10 0.57 3.65
CA VAL A 21 -9.86 0.17 4.35
C VAL A 21 -9.00 1.43 4.47
N GLY A 22 -9.16 2.16 5.56
CA GLY A 22 -8.44 3.38 5.84
C GLY A 22 -6.98 3.01 6.02
N ILE A 23 -6.16 3.22 4.98
CA ILE A 23 -4.73 2.95 5.09
C ILE A 23 -4.14 3.91 6.12
N SER A 24 -3.43 3.38 7.10
CA SER A 24 -2.66 4.22 7.98
C SER A 24 -1.55 4.91 7.17
N PHE A 25 -1.13 6.10 7.61
CA PHE A 25 0.09 6.72 7.10
C PHE A 25 1.28 5.76 7.17
N HIS A 26 1.35 4.96 8.25
CA HIS A 26 2.39 3.94 8.40
C HIS A 26 2.30 2.83 7.33
N ASP A 27 1.10 2.33 7.03
CA ASP A 27 0.90 1.30 6.01
C ASP A 27 1.32 1.82 4.63
N ARG A 28 0.98 3.07 4.34
CA ARG A 28 1.41 3.73 3.10
C ARG A 28 2.93 3.81 2.98
N GLU A 29 3.63 4.20 4.05
CA GLU A 29 5.09 4.25 4.06
C GLU A 29 5.72 2.88 3.86
N VAL A 30 5.20 1.84 4.53
CA VAL A 30 5.70 0.46 4.39
C VAL A 30 5.52 -0.04 2.96
N ILE A 31 4.36 0.18 2.35
CA ILE A 31 4.09 -0.22 0.96
C ILE A 31 5.04 0.48 -0.01
N LEU A 32 5.23 1.79 0.14
CA LEU A 32 6.13 2.54 -0.72
C LEU A 32 7.60 2.15 -0.53
N ALA A 33 8.03 1.87 0.71
CA ALA A 33 9.37 1.37 1.00
C ALA A 33 9.61 0.00 0.33
N GLY A 34 8.64 -0.91 0.43
CA GLY A 34 8.68 -2.21 -0.24
C GLY A 34 8.75 -2.06 -1.77
N TYR A 35 7.96 -1.15 -2.33
CA TYR A 35 8.01 -0.84 -3.76
C TYR A 35 9.38 -0.32 -4.19
N GLU A 36 9.98 0.62 -3.45
CA GLU A 36 11.31 1.15 -3.75
C GLU A 36 12.39 0.08 -3.69
N PHE A 37 12.31 -0.82 -2.71
CA PHE A 37 13.22 -1.93 -2.57
C PHE A 37 13.15 -2.86 -3.79
N CYS A 38 11.94 -3.32 -4.15
CA CYS A 38 11.74 -4.18 -5.31
C CYS A 38 12.13 -3.49 -6.63
N HIS A 39 11.88 -2.19 -6.76
CA HIS A 39 12.31 -1.42 -7.94
C HIS A 39 13.84 -1.47 -8.10
N LYS A 40 14.60 -1.17 -7.04
CA LYS A 40 16.07 -1.21 -7.09
C LYS A 40 16.58 -2.60 -7.41
N GLU A 41 16.00 -3.63 -6.78
CA GLU A 41 16.43 -5.01 -7.00
C GLU A 41 16.13 -5.51 -8.41
N ALA A 42 14.97 -5.15 -8.98
CA ALA A 42 14.64 -5.49 -10.37
C ALA A 42 15.65 -4.90 -11.36
N LEU A 43 16.07 -3.65 -11.16
CA LEU A 43 17.09 -3.01 -12.00
C LEU A 43 18.49 -3.60 -11.77
N ARG A 44 18.84 -3.88 -10.51
CA ARG A 44 20.09 -4.57 -10.16
C ARG A 44 20.18 -5.91 -10.88
N PHE A 45 19.12 -6.72 -10.81
CA PHE A 45 19.06 -8.03 -11.45
C PHE A 45 19.31 -7.95 -12.97
N LEU A 46 18.65 -7.01 -13.67
CA LEU A 46 18.85 -6.84 -15.11
C LEU A 46 20.30 -6.47 -15.48
N VAL A 47 20.95 -5.63 -14.67
CA VAL A 47 22.31 -5.16 -14.95
C VAL A 47 23.37 -6.17 -14.53
N GLU A 48 23.24 -6.76 -13.35
CA GLU A 48 24.28 -7.59 -12.74
C GLU A 48 24.13 -9.06 -13.08
N GLU A 49 22.91 -9.60 -13.08
CA GLU A 49 22.66 -11.03 -13.31
C GLU A 49 22.43 -11.32 -14.79
N GLU A 50 21.58 -10.52 -15.45
CA GLU A 50 21.28 -10.66 -16.89
C GLU A 50 22.32 -9.95 -17.78
N GLN A 51 23.26 -9.20 -17.19
CA GLN A 51 24.34 -8.49 -17.89
C GLN A 51 23.82 -7.55 -19.00
N LEU A 52 22.63 -6.98 -18.82
CA LEU A 52 22.05 -6.00 -19.72
C LEU A 52 22.64 -4.63 -19.39
N GLY A 53 23.32 -4.02 -20.36
CA GLY A 53 23.86 -2.68 -20.20
C GLY A 53 22.75 -1.64 -19.92
N PRO A 54 23.10 -0.47 -19.36
CA PRO A 54 22.13 0.56 -18.98
C PRO A 54 21.29 1.11 -20.15
N GLU A 55 21.82 1.04 -21.37
CA GLU A 55 21.11 1.46 -22.59
C GLU A 55 20.19 0.37 -23.17
N HIS A 56 20.20 -0.83 -22.60
CA HIS A 56 19.35 -1.92 -23.06
C HIS A 56 17.87 -1.52 -22.94
N PRO A 57 17.02 -1.76 -23.95
CA PRO A 57 15.62 -1.34 -23.93
C PRO A 57 14.87 -1.81 -22.68
N ALA A 58 15.08 -3.06 -22.25
CA ALA A 58 14.42 -3.57 -21.04
C ALA A 58 14.79 -2.77 -19.77
N VAL A 59 16.06 -2.38 -19.61
CA VAL A 59 16.53 -1.61 -18.45
C VAL A 59 15.94 -0.20 -18.49
N ARG A 60 16.02 0.46 -19.64
CA ARG A 60 15.49 1.82 -19.84
C ARG A 60 13.98 1.90 -19.61
N GLU A 61 13.23 1.04 -20.29
CA GLU A 61 11.77 1.05 -20.24
C GLU A 61 11.26 0.63 -18.86
N LEU A 62 11.90 -0.36 -18.21
CA LEU A 62 11.52 -0.75 -16.85
C LEU A 62 11.84 0.36 -15.84
N THR A 63 12.99 1.03 -15.95
CA THR A 63 13.35 2.16 -15.09
C THR A 63 12.31 3.29 -15.22
N ALA A 64 11.94 3.65 -16.45
CA ALA A 64 10.94 4.67 -16.72
C ALA A 64 9.56 4.27 -16.16
N HIS A 65 9.14 3.03 -16.41
CA HIS A 65 7.87 2.50 -15.92
C HIS A 65 7.78 2.54 -14.40
N LEU A 66 8.78 1.97 -13.71
CA LEU A 66 8.77 1.86 -12.25
C LEU A 66 8.88 3.23 -11.57
N SER A 67 9.65 4.16 -12.14
CA SER A 67 9.74 5.54 -11.65
C SER A 67 8.41 6.29 -11.80
N SER A 68 7.75 6.16 -12.95
CA SER A 68 6.44 6.78 -13.17
C SER A 68 5.38 6.21 -12.23
N ARG A 69 5.37 4.89 -12.05
CA ARG A 69 4.32 4.19 -11.31
C ARG A 69 4.40 4.39 -9.80
N ARG A 70 5.58 4.67 -9.24
CA ARG A 70 5.76 5.03 -7.81
C ARG A 70 4.75 6.06 -7.34
N ASN A 71 4.52 7.10 -8.13
CA ASN A 71 3.69 8.24 -7.75
C ASN A 71 2.18 7.99 -7.94
N THR A 72 1.83 6.90 -8.63
CA THR A 72 0.44 6.55 -8.97
C THR A 72 0.00 5.24 -8.34
N ILE A 73 0.78 4.70 -7.40
CA ILE A 73 0.39 3.48 -6.68
C ILE A 73 -0.76 3.78 -5.74
N ASP A 74 -1.83 3.01 -5.94
CA ASP A 74 -2.93 2.91 -5.00
C ASP A 74 -2.54 1.95 -3.87
N CYS A 75 -2.10 2.53 -2.76
CA CYS A 75 -1.67 1.77 -1.59
C CYS A 75 -2.84 1.04 -0.93
N SER A 76 -4.06 1.57 -1.00
CA SER A 76 -5.26 0.93 -0.47
C SER A 76 -5.55 -0.36 -1.21
N GLN A 77 -5.54 -0.32 -2.54
CA GLN A 77 -5.72 -1.53 -3.35
C GLN A 77 -4.63 -2.58 -3.13
N VAL A 78 -3.37 -2.14 -2.95
CA VAL A 78 -2.25 -3.05 -2.63
C VAL A 78 -2.48 -3.75 -1.30
N LEU A 79 -2.88 -3.02 -0.27
CA LEU A 79 -3.17 -3.57 1.05
C LEU A 79 -4.36 -4.53 1.00
N THR A 80 -5.45 -4.17 0.33
CA THR A 80 -6.61 -5.04 0.13
C THR A 80 -6.20 -6.35 -0.54
N ASN A 81 -5.40 -6.29 -1.61
CA ASN A 81 -4.93 -7.50 -2.30
C ASN A 81 -4.05 -8.36 -1.39
N TYR A 82 -3.16 -7.75 -0.61
CA TYR A 82 -2.33 -8.47 0.35
C TYR A 82 -3.16 -9.20 1.39
N LEU A 83 -4.16 -8.54 1.98
CA LEU A 83 -5.06 -9.14 2.98
C LEU A 83 -5.91 -10.27 2.39
N LEU A 84 -6.41 -10.11 1.16
CA LEU A 84 -7.14 -11.16 0.44
C LEU A 84 -6.27 -12.41 0.21
N LEU A 85 -5.01 -12.23 -0.18
CA LEU A 85 -4.07 -13.34 -0.43
C LEU A 85 -3.51 -13.96 0.85
N SER A 86 -3.44 -13.19 1.94
CA SER A 86 -2.91 -13.64 3.24
C SER A 86 -3.96 -14.33 4.10
N SER A 87 -5.24 -14.26 3.71
CA SER A 87 -6.32 -14.96 4.40
C SER A 87 -6.16 -16.48 4.21
N PRO A 88 -6.16 -17.29 5.28
CA PRO A 88 -6.03 -18.74 5.15
C PRO A 88 -7.19 -19.28 4.31
N SER A 89 -6.87 -20.09 3.29
CA SER A 89 -7.90 -20.81 2.54
C SER A 89 -8.74 -21.63 3.51
N ALA A 90 -10.06 -21.47 3.47
CA ALA A 90 -11.01 -22.27 4.25
C ALA A 90 -10.94 -23.78 3.96
N ASP A 91 -10.09 -24.22 3.02
CA ASP A 91 -9.88 -25.62 2.64
C ASP A 91 -8.91 -26.39 3.55
N SER A 92 -8.50 -25.83 4.69
CA SER A 92 -7.88 -26.62 5.77
C SER A 92 -8.93 -27.38 6.57
N VAL A 93 -9.77 -28.20 5.91
CA VAL A 93 -10.68 -29.14 6.57
C VAL A 93 -10.13 -30.55 6.42
N ASN A 94 -9.60 -31.07 7.53
CA ASN A 94 -9.37 -32.47 7.92
C ASN A 94 -9.07 -33.50 6.81
N VAL A 95 -7.82 -33.99 6.81
CA VAL A 95 -7.50 -35.38 6.44
C VAL A 95 -6.96 -36.08 7.69
#